data_AF-A0A950FDJ3-F1
#
_entry.id   AF-A0A950FDJ3-F1
#
_cell.length_a   1.000
_cell.length_b   1.000
_cell.length_c   1.000
_cell.angle_alpha   90.00
_cell.angle_beta   90.00
_cell.angle_gamma   90.00
#
_symmetry.space_group_name_H-M   'P 1'
#
loop_
_entity.id
_entity.type
_entity.pdbx_description
1 polymer ?
#
loop_
_entity_poly.entity_id
_entity_poly.type
_entity_poly.pdbx_seq_one_letter_code
_entity_poly.pdbx_strand_id
1 'polypeptide(L)'
;MGRIVKINQHLRRFFSLARAVDITADRVAKYVRERQQEEAANGSINRELAALKRAFTLATRAGRLRSAPYIPLLEENNSRRGFIDHASFLTLREGLPAHLKDLVTFLYLSGWRVSEMRSLEWRDVDFADHQVRLRPEESNNKHGPVLPLRGELREIIERARQNRRSFSMNRANRSAISARLGKQLAGMRAFHRSSSMTCGARRYATWSVPGSRSMWRWN
;
A
#
# COMPACT_ATOMS: atom_id res chain seq x y z
N MET A 1 3.12 -15.70 -15.20
CA MET A 1 2.53 -14.62 -16.02
C MET A 1 1.99 -13.50 -15.12
N GLY A 2 2.37 -12.25 -15.40
CA GLY A 2 2.01 -11.09 -14.58
C GLY A 2 0.52 -10.73 -14.64
N ARG A 3 0.00 -10.14 -13.55
CA ARG A 3 -1.42 -9.76 -13.41
C ARG A 3 -1.96 -8.84 -14.52
N ILE A 4 -1.10 -8.00 -15.09
CA ILE A 4 -1.43 -7.08 -16.20
C ILE A 4 -1.77 -7.85 -17.49
N VAL A 5 -1.04 -8.94 -17.76
CA VAL A 5 -1.26 -9.77 -18.95
C VAL A 5 -2.65 -10.39 -18.94
N LYS A 6 -3.12 -10.83 -17.76
CA LYS A 6 -4.46 -11.42 -17.59
C LYS A 6 -5.58 -10.42 -17.83
N ILE A 7 -5.45 -9.19 -17.31
CA ILE A 7 -6.45 -8.12 -17.51
C ILE A 7 -6.64 -7.85 -19.01
N ASN A 8 -5.53 -7.75 -19.75
CA ASN A 8 -5.57 -7.49 -21.19
C ASN A 8 -6.19 -8.67 -21.96
N GLN A 9 -5.94 -9.91 -21.54
CA GLN A 9 -6.52 -11.11 -22.15
C GLN A 9 -8.05 -11.15 -22.05
N HIS A 10 -8.64 -10.88 -20.88
CA HIS A 10 -10.11 -10.91 -20.72
C HIS A 10 -10.80 -9.82 -21.55
N LEU A 11 -10.27 -8.59 -21.50
CA LEU A 11 -10.79 -7.48 -22.30
C LEU A 11 -10.65 -7.75 -23.80
N ARG A 12 -9.49 -8.26 -24.26
CA ARG A 12 -9.31 -8.63 -25.67
C ARG A 12 -10.22 -9.77 -26.07
N ARG A 13 -10.41 -10.80 -25.25
CA ARG A 13 -11.27 -11.93 -25.59
C ARG A 13 -12.71 -11.48 -25.87
N PHE A 14 -13.23 -10.55 -25.06
CA PHE A 14 -14.62 -10.08 -25.18
C PHE A 14 -14.80 -8.94 -26.20
N PHE A 15 -13.82 -8.03 -26.32
CA PHE A 15 -13.91 -6.83 -27.16
C PHE A 15 -13.03 -6.88 -28.43
N SER A 16 -12.36 -8.00 -28.75
CA SER A 16 -11.27 -8.11 -29.75
C SER A 16 -11.48 -7.36 -31.06
N LEU A 17 -12.68 -7.46 -31.64
CA LEU A 17 -13.03 -6.90 -32.95
C LEU A 17 -14.02 -5.73 -32.85
N ALA A 18 -14.36 -5.29 -31.63
CA ALA A 18 -15.27 -4.19 -31.43
C ALA A 18 -14.58 -2.86 -31.76
N ARG A 19 -15.22 -2.02 -32.58
CA ARG A 19 -14.79 -0.62 -32.68
C ARG A 19 -15.08 0.05 -31.33
N ALA A 20 -14.26 1.02 -30.96
CA ALA A 20 -14.43 1.72 -29.68
C ALA A 20 -15.81 2.39 -29.55
N VAL A 21 -16.40 2.85 -30.66
CA VAL A 21 -17.75 3.42 -30.73
C VAL A 21 -18.86 2.39 -30.47
N ASP A 22 -18.60 1.11 -30.73
CA ASP A 22 -19.56 0.03 -30.53
C ASP A 22 -19.53 -0.49 -29.08
N ILE A 23 -18.62 0.00 -28.23
CA ILE A 23 -18.53 -0.40 -26.82
C ILE A 23 -19.44 0.54 -26.01
N THR A 24 -20.70 0.16 -25.91
CA THR A 24 -21.71 0.89 -25.13
C THR A 24 -21.71 0.47 -23.66
N ALA A 25 -22.41 1.24 -22.81
CA ALA A 25 -22.63 0.87 -21.41
C ALA A 25 -23.29 -0.52 -21.27
N ASP A 26 -24.21 -0.89 -22.18
CA ASP A 26 -24.87 -2.20 -22.18
C ASP A 26 -23.90 -3.35 -22.45
N ARG A 27 -22.93 -3.15 -23.36
CA ARG A 27 -21.89 -4.15 -23.62
C ARG A 27 -20.94 -4.29 -22.44
N VAL A 28 -20.65 -3.19 -21.75
CA VAL A 28 -19.86 -3.21 -20.51
C VAL A 28 -20.64 -3.96 -19.41
N ALA A 29 -21.94 -3.74 -19.27
CA ALA A 29 -22.78 -4.48 -18.35
C ALA A 29 -22.85 -5.99 -18.71
N LYS A 30 -22.91 -6.32 -20.00
CA LYS A 30 -22.82 -7.71 -20.48
C LYS A 30 -21.49 -8.36 -20.10
N TYR A 31 -20.37 -7.66 -20.33
CA TYR A 31 -19.04 -8.11 -19.93
C TYR A 31 -18.99 -8.42 -18.43
N VAL A 32 -19.49 -7.50 -17.60
CA VAL A 32 -19.56 -7.69 -16.14
C VAL A 32 -20.32 -8.96 -15.76
N ARG A 33 -21.50 -9.18 -16.35
CA ARG A 33 -22.31 -10.39 -16.09
C ARG A 33 -21.56 -11.67 -16.46
N GLU A 34 -20.92 -11.71 -17.63
CA GLU A 34 -20.14 -12.88 -18.04
C GLU A 34 -18.95 -13.14 -17.11
N ARG A 35 -18.25 -12.08 -16.66
CA ARG A 35 -17.17 -12.23 -15.68
C ARG A 35 -17.66 -12.73 -14.33
N GLN A 36 -18.85 -12.32 -13.90
CA GLN A 36 -19.47 -12.84 -12.68
C GLN A 36 -19.89 -14.31 -12.82
N GLN A 37 -20.36 -14.73 -14.00
CA GLN A 37 -20.64 -16.15 -14.30
C GLN A 37 -19.36 -17.00 -14.31
N GLU A 38 -18.23 -16.42 -14.71
CA GLU A 38 -16.90 -17.04 -14.56
C GLU A 38 -16.35 -16.95 -13.12
N GLU A 39 -17.19 -16.64 -12.13
CA GLU A 39 -16.86 -16.54 -10.70
C GLU A 39 -15.73 -15.54 -10.38
N ALA A 40 -15.52 -14.54 -11.24
CA ALA A 40 -14.51 -13.53 -10.99
C ALA A 40 -14.94 -12.58 -9.86
N ALA A 41 -14.07 -12.37 -8.88
CA ALA A 41 -14.32 -11.41 -7.80
C ALA A 41 -14.52 -9.98 -8.35
N ASN A 42 -15.45 -9.21 -7.77
CA ASN A 42 -15.73 -7.82 -8.17
C ASN A 42 -14.48 -6.95 -8.27
N GLY A 43 -13.53 -7.09 -7.34
CA GLY A 43 -12.26 -6.34 -7.39
C GLY A 43 -11.33 -6.73 -8.54
N SER A 44 -11.47 -7.94 -9.11
CA SER A 44 -10.78 -8.32 -10.34
C SER A 44 -11.46 -7.66 -11.55
N ILE A 45 -12.80 -7.74 -11.62
CA ILE A 45 -13.60 -7.11 -12.68
C ILE A 45 -13.36 -5.59 -12.70
N ASN A 46 -13.35 -4.93 -11.55
CA ASN A 46 -13.11 -3.49 -11.46
C ASN A 46 -11.73 -3.08 -11.96
N ARG A 47 -10.69 -3.92 -11.81
CA ARG A 47 -9.37 -3.64 -12.40
C ARG A 47 -9.40 -3.71 -13.91
N GLU A 48 -10.16 -4.64 -14.47
CA GLU A 48 -10.40 -4.74 -15.92
C GLU A 48 -11.17 -3.52 -16.41
N LEU A 49 -12.25 -3.14 -15.74
CA LEU A 49 -13.04 -1.94 -16.06
C LEU A 49 -12.23 -0.64 -15.89
N ALA A 50 -11.36 -0.55 -14.90
CA ALA A 50 -10.46 0.60 -14.72
C ALA A 50 -9.46 0.73 -15.87
N ALA A 51 -8.93 -0.39 -16.37
CA ALA A 51 -8.07 -0.40 -17.55
C ALA A 51 -8.83 0.07 -18.81
N LEU A 52 -10.07 -0.42 -18.99
CA LEU A 52 -10.95 0.00 -20.09
C LEU A 52 -11.25 1.50 -20.01
N LYS A 53 -11.64 2.00 -18.83
CA LYS A 53 -11.90 3.42 -18.57
C LYS A 53 -10.68 4.29 -18.85
N ARG A 54 -9.48 3.82 -18.49
CA ARG A 54 -8.22 4.53 -18.79
C ARG A 54 -7.95 4.57 -20.30
N ALA A 55 -8.20 3.49 -21.03
CA ALA A 55 -8.04 3.45 -22.48
C ALA A 55 -8.95 4.47 -23.18
N PHE A 56 -10.24 4.51 -22.82
CA PHE A 56 -11.17 5.52 -23.35
C PHE A 56 -10.76 6.95 -23.00
N THR A 57 -10.32 7.18 -21.76
CA THR A 57 -9.82 8.51 -21.34
C THR A 57 -8.63 8.96 -22.20
N LEU A 58 -7.69 8.05 -22.49
CA LEU A 58 -6.54 8.36 -23.34
C LEU A 58 -6.97 8.62 -24.79
N ALA A 59 -7.90 7.84 -25.34
CA ALA A 59 -8.41 8.03 -26.69
C ALA A 59 -9.15 9.36 -26.86
N THR A 60 -9.96 9.78 -25.87
CA THR A 60 -10.62 11.09 -25.87
C THR A 60 -9.61 12.22 -25.77
N ARG A 61 -8.61 12.12 -24.89
CA ARG A 61 -7.55 13.14 -24.77
C ARG A 61 -6.71 13.29 -26.04
N ALA A 62 -6.50 12.19 -26.77
CA ALA A 62 -5.80 12.19 -28.04
C ALA A 62 -6.68 12.65 -29.22
N GLY A 63 -7.93 13.07 -28.98
CA GLY A 63 -8.87 13.49 -30.02
C GLY A 63 -9.37 12.35 -30.92
N ARG A 64 -9.09 11.09 -30.58
CA ARG A 64 -9.50 9.92 -31.37
C ARG A 64 -10.96 9.50 -31.12
N LEU A 65 -11.52 9.93 -30.00
CA LEU A 65 -12.93 9.72 -29.63
C LEU A 65 -13.52 11.01 -29.10
N ARG A 66 -14.77 11.30 -29.52
CA ARG A 66 -15.51 12.49 -29.06
C ARG A 66 -15.94 12.37 -27.58
N SER A 67 -16.30 11.16 -27.16
CA SER A 67 -16.76 10.88 -25.80
C SER A 67 -16.44 9.44 -25.40
N ALA A 68 -16.46 9.18 -24.10
CA ALA A 68 -16.28 7.85 -23.52
C ALA A 68 -17.63 7.32 -22.99
N PRO A 69 -17.91 6.00 -23.11
CA PRO A 69 -19.09 5.40 -22.53
C PRO A 69 -19.04 5.44 -20.99
N TYR A 70 -20.20 5.42 -20.36
CA TYR A 70 -20.29 5.27 -18.90
C TYR A 70 -19.90 3.84 -18.50
N ILE A 71 -18.87 3.74 -17.65
CA ILE A 71 -18.34 2.47 -17.15
C ILE A 71 -18.45 2.50 -15.61
N PRO A 72 -19.51 1.93 -15.02
CA PRO A 72 -19.67 1.86 -13.58
C PRO A 72 -18.70 0.83 -12.99
N LEU A 73 -18.18 1.11 -11.80
CA LEU A 73 -17.42 0.13 -11.02
C LEU A 73 -18.38 -0.58 -10.05
N LEU A 74 -18.14 -1.86 -9.83
CA LEU A 74 -18.88 -2.68 -8.89
C LEU A 74 -18.51 -2.34 -7.45
N GLU A 75 -19.44 -2.57 -6.53
CA GLU A 75 -19.14 -2.46 -5.11
C GLU A 75 -18.11 -3.52 -4.69
N GLU A 76 -17.02 -3.06 -4.07
CA GLU A 76 -16.01 -3.93 -3.49
C GLU A 76 -16.19 -3.96 -1.98
N ASN A 77 -16.68 -5.08 -1.43
CA ASN A 77 -16.63 -5.34 0.01
C ASN A 77 -15.22 -5.78 0.43
N ASN A 78 -14.22 -4.96 0.11
CA ASN A 78 -12.81 -5.19 0.43
C ASN A 78 -12.35 -4.31 1.59
N SER A 79 -13.26 -4.07 2.55
CA SER A 79 -12.87 -3.56 3.86
C SER A 79 -11.85 -4.53 4.44
N ARG A 80 -10.59 -4.11 4.55
CA ARG A 80 -9.55 -4.90 5.22
C ARG A 80 -9.89 -4.92 6.71
N ARG A 81 -10.72 -5.88 7.13
CA ARG A 81 -11.07 -6.13 8.53
C ARG A 81 -9.98 -7.02 9.11
N GLY A 82 -9.06 -6.43 9.86
CA GLY A 82 -7.95 -7.16 10.45
C GLY A 82 -6.96 -6.19 11.06
N PHE A 83 -7.27 -5.74 12.27
CA PHE A 83 -6.30 -5.07 13.13
C PHE A 83 -5.68 -6.13 14.03
N ILE A 84 -4.38 -6.04 14.26
CA ILE A 84 -3.69 -6.85 15.25
C ILE A 84 -3.55 -6.00 16.52
N ASP A 85 -4.08 -6.48 17.64
CA ASP A 85 -3.83 -5.84 18.93
C ASP A 85 -2.40 -6.11 19.39
N HIS A 86 -1.96 -5.40 20.43
CA HIS A 86 -0.58 -5.54 20.90
C HIS A 86 -0.29 -6.95 21.44
N ALA A 87 -1.23 -7.55 22.17
CA ALA A 87 -1.07 -8.89 22.73
C ALA A 87 -0.94 -9.96 21.63
N SER A 88 -1.79 -9.92 20.61
CA SER A 88 -1.71 -10.81 19.45
C SER A 88 -0.43 -10.58 18.67
N PHE A 89 0.04 -9.34 18.56
CA PHE A 89 1.33 -9.05 17.93
C PHE A 89 2.49 -9.71 18.70
N LEU A 90 2.51 -9.65 20.03
CA LEU A 90 3.55 -10.30 20.83
C LEU A 90 3.53 -11.82 20.65
N THR A 91 2.34 -12.44 20.75
CA THR A 91 2.17 -13.89 20.49
C THR A 91 2.65 -14.26 19.09
N LEU A 92 2.32 -13.43 18.10
CA LEU A 92 2.76 -13.61 16.73
C LEU A 92 4.28 -13.53 16.59
N ARG A 93 4.88 -12.49 17.19
CA ARG A 93 6.32 -12.26 17.18
C ARG A 93 7.05 -13.45 17.79
N GLU A 94 6.53 -14.03 18.87
CA GLU A 94 7.20 -15.17 19.52
C GLU A 94 7.16 -16.46 18.68
N GLY A 95 6.09 -16.69 17.92
CA GLY A 95 5.99 -17.81 16.99
C GLY A 95 6.81 -17.68 15.70
N LEU A 96 7.44 -16.53 15.45
CA LEU A 96 8.23 -16.29 14.25
C LEU A 96 9.70 -16.76 14.40
N PRO A 97 10.32 -17.27 13.31
CA PRO A 97 11.76 -17.49 13.27
C PRO A 97 12.55 -16.21 13.61
N ALA A 98 13.70 -16.37 14.28
CA ALA A 98 14.52 -15.25 14.74
C ALA A 98 14.84 -14.20 13.65
N HIS A 99 15.08 -14.63 12.42
CA HIS A 99 15.39 -13.73 11.29
C HIS A 99 14.17 -12.92 10.80
N LEU A 100 12.94 -13.28 11.17
CA LEU A 100 11.71 -12.57 10.81
C LEU A 100 11.18 -11.69 11.94
N LYS A 101 11.52 -11.97 13.20
CA LYS A 101 11.05 -11.20 14.36
C LYS A 101 11.34 -9.71 14.19
N ASP A 102 12.60 -9.36 13.94
CA ASP A 102 13.04 -7.97 13.74
C ASP A 102 12.32 -7.28 12.57
N LEU A 103 12.07 -8.01 11.47
CA LEU A 103 11.41 -7.44 10.29
C LEU A 103 9.92 -7.16 10.55
N VAL A 104 9.23 -8.08 11.22
CA VAL A 104 7.81 -7.93 11.54
C VAL A 104 7.60 -6.90 12.65
N THR A 105 8.50 -6.82 13.63
CA THR A 105 8.49 -5.76 14.65
C THR A 105 8.72 -4.40 14.03
N PHE A 106 9.67 -4.27 13.09
CA PHE A 106 9.87 -3.02 12.37
C PHE A 106 8.59 -2.59 11.64
N LEU A 107 7.93 -3.48 10.91
CA LEU A 107 6.68 -3.19 10.21
C LEU A 107 5.55 -2.78 11.18
N TYR A 108 5.44 -3.46 12.33
CA TYR A 108 4.44 -3.15 13.35
C TYR A 108 4.64 -1.76 13.96
N LEU A 109 5.88 -1.42 14.35
CA LEU A 109 6.20 -0.15 15.01
C LEU A 109 6.23 1.03 14.04
N SER A 110 6.74 0.83 12.81
CA SER A 110 6.86 1.90 11.82
C SER A 110 5.54 2.17 11.07
N GLY A 111 4.65 1.18 10.99
CA GLY A 111 3.46 1.23 10.15
C GLY A 111 3.77 1.22 8.64
N TRP A 112 5.01 0.91 8.25
CA TRP A 112 5.42 0.86 6.85
C TRP A 112 4.77 -0.31 6.12
N ARG A 113 4.56 -0.13 4.82
CA ARG A 113 4.14 -1.23 3.94
C ARG A 113 5.32 -2.17 3.71
N VAL A 114 5.03 -3.46 3.57
CA VAL A 114 6.03 -4.46 3.16
C VAL A 114 6.76 -4.08 1.86
N SER A 115 6.10 -3.36 0.94
CA SER A 115 6.73 -2.85 -0.28
C SER A 115 7.76 -1.77 0.01
N GLU A 116 7.45 -0.84 0.92
CA GLU A 116 8.34 0.27 1.32
C GLU A 116 9.57 -0.28 2.05
N MET A 117 9.39 -1.29 2.91
CA MET A 117 10.52 -1.96 3.57
C MET A 117 11.40 -2.77 2.61
N ARG A 118 10.86 -3.20 1.46
CA ARG A 118 11.61 -4.01 0.49
C ARG A 118 12.63 -3.19 -0.29
N SER A 119 12.32 -1.93 -0.56
CA SER A 119 13.18 -0.98 -1.26
C SER A 119 14.18 -0.27 -0.33
N LEU A 120 14.09 -0.52 0.99
CA LEU A 120 14.99 0.04 1.99
C LEU A 120 16.42 -0.48 1.82
N GLU A 121 17.38 0.44 1.78
CA GLU A 121 18.81 0.18 1.78
C GLU A 121 19.51 0.92 2.92
N TRP A 122 20.74 0.50 3.25
CA TRP A 122 21.53 1.14 4.31
C TRP A 122 21.80 2.63 4.07
N ARG A 123 21.84 3.08 2.81
CA ARG A 123 22.00 4.49 2.45
C ARG A 123 20.80 5.37 2.84
N ASP A 124 19.63 4.76 3.06
CA ASP A 124 18.42 5.47 3.47
C ASP A 124 18.34 5.66 5.00
N VAL A 125 19.28 5.04 5.74
CA VAL A 125 19.39 5.11 7.19
C VAL A 125 20.45 6.13 7.56
N ASP A 126 20.00 7.21 8.17
CA ASP A 126 20.86 8.23 8.76
C ASP A 126 21.11 7.87 10.24
N PHE A 127 22.32 7.40 10.50
CA PHE A 127 22.74 6.98 11.83
C PHE A 127 23.11 8.16 12.74
N ALA A 128 23.41 9.33 12.17
CA ALA A 128 23.76 10.52 12.95
C ALA A 128 22.50 11.13 13.57
N ASP A 129 21.46 11.30 12.75
CA ASP A 129 20.17 11.86 13.19
C ASP A 129 19.18 10.80 13.70
N HIS A 130 19.57 9.52 13.68
CA HIS A 130 18.73 8.37 14.02
C HIS A 130 17.38 8.39 13.27
N GLN A 131 17.43 8.41 11.95
CA GLN A 131 16.23 8.49 11.11
C GLN A 131 16.35 7.62 9.84
N VAL A 132 15.23 7.12 9.36
CA VAL A 132 15.13 6.45 8.05
C VAL A 132 14.29 7.31 7.13
N ARG A 133 14.82 7.61 5.94
CA ARG A 133 14.08 8.38 4.92
C ARG A 133 13.48 7.43 3.90
N LEU A 134 12.15 7.43 3.80
CA LEU A 134 11.50 6.76 2.68
C LEU A 134 11.77 7.55 1.40
N ARG A 135 12.24 6.86 0.34
CA ARG A 135 12.50 7.51 -0.94
C ARG A 135 11.21 8.10 -1.53
N PRO A 136 11.26 9.27 -2.17
CA PRO A 136 10.09 9.87 -2.81
C PRO A 136 9.45 8.96 -3.86
N GLU A 137 10.24 8.11 -4.53
CA GLU A 137 9.77 7.15 -5.54
C GLU A 137 8.83 6.07 -4.97
N GLU A 138 8.96 5.77 -3.68
CA GLU A 138 8.21 4.74 -2.97
C GLU A 138 7.06 5.33 -2.14
N SER A 139 6.96 6.67 -2.10
CA SER A 139 5.92 7.40 -1.41
C SER A 139 4.99 8.07 -2.42
N ASN A 140 3.68 7.96 -2.23
CA ASN A 140 2.71 8.78 -2.96
C ASN A 140 2.83 10.28 -2.64
N ASN A 141 3.72 10.67 -1.72
CA ASN A 141 3.94 12.03 -1.26
C ASN A 141 5.34 12.51 -1.70
N LYS A 142 5.41 13.72 -2.30
CA LYS A 142 6.60 14.26 -2.98
C LYS A 142 7.86 14.42 -2.10
N HIS A 143 7.77 14.27 -0.79
CA HIS A 143 8.89 14.47 0.14
C HIS A 143 9.31 13.24 0.95
N GLY A 144 8.59 12.11 0.87
CA GLY A 144 8.91 10.89 1.62
C GLY A 144 8.79 11.06 3.15
N PRO A 145 7.96 10.29 3.86
CA PRO A 145 7.93 10.36 5.33
C PRO A 145 9.30 9.98 5.93
N VAL A 146 9.78 10.80 6.86
CA VAL A 146 10.95 10.50 7.69
C VAL A 146 10.49 9.73 8.93
N LEU A 147 11.09 8.55 9.15
CA LEU A 147 10.82 7.71 10.32
C LEU A 147 11.95 7.90 11.35
N PRO A 148 11.71 8.58 12.48
CA PRO A 148 12.69 8.65 13.56
C PRO A 148 12.87 7.27 14.20
N LEU A 149 14.12 6.83 14.32
CA LEU A 149 14.52 5.60 15.00
C LEU A 149 14.63 5.85 16.50
N ARG A 150 13.65 5.39 17.26
CA ARG A 150 13.61 5.49 18.72
C ARG A 150 13.24 4.15 19.36
N GLY A 151 13.76 3.90 20.56
CA GLY A 151 13.49 2.68 21.32
C GLY A 151 13.81 1.42 20.51
N GLU A 152 12.89 0.45 20.54
CA GLU A 152 13.04 -0.86 19.89
C GLU A 152 13.33 -0.77 18.37
N LEU A 153 12.83 0.26 17.68
CA LEU A 153 13.14 0.48 16.25
C LEU A 153 14.64 0.73 16.01
N ARG A 154 15.27 1.50 16.89
CA ARG A 154 16.70 1.80 16.79
C ARG A 154 17.53 0.54 17.04
N GLU A 155 17.18 -0.21 18.09
CA GLU A 155 17.88 -1.45 18.44
C GLU A 155 17.80 -2.48 17.30
N ILE A 156 16.64 -2.61 16.65
CA ILE A 156 16.47 -3.50 15.49
C ILE A 156 17.44 -3.13 14.36
N ILE A 157 17.53 -1.85 14.03
CA ILE A 157 18.40 -1.34 12.95
C ILE A 157 19.88 -1.54 13.32
N GLU A 158 20.26 -1.28 14.56
CA GLU A 158 21.63 -1.49 15.05
C GLU A 158 22.02 -2.98 15.04
N ARG A 159 21.14 -3.88 15.51
CA ARG A 159 21.35 -5.34 15.44
C ARG A 159 21.50 -5.81 13.99
N ALA A 160 20.69 -5.30 13.08
CA ALA A 160 20.77 -5.66 11.67
C ALA A 160 22.11 -5.22 11.05
N ARG A 161 22.60 -4.04 11.43
CA ARG A 161 23.90 -3.51 10.99
C ARG A 161 25.07 -4.34 11.53
N GLN A 162 25.07 -4.67 12.82
CA GLN A 162 26.11 -5.46 13.47
C GLN A 162 26.24 -6.86 12.84
N ASN A 163 25.11 -7.48 12.53
CA ASN A 163 25.08 -8.79 11.89
C ASN A 163 25.43 -8.77 10.39
N ARG A 164 25.79 -7.59 9.82
CA ARG A 164 26.00 -7.36 8.37
C ARG A 164 24.86 -7.92 7.51
N ARG A 165 23.64 -7.96 8.04
CA ARG A 165 22.48 -8.51 7.34
C ARG A 165 21.92 -7.44 6.41
N SER A 166 21.45 -7.84 5.24
CA SER A 166 20.58 -6.96 4.46
C SER A 166 19.28 -6.74 5.25
N PHE A 167 19.02 -5.50 5.67
CA PHE A 167 17.78 -5.16 6.36
C PHE A 167 16.66 -4.82 5.36
N SER A 168 16.33 -5.78 4.48
CA SER A 168 15.28 -5.62 3.49
C SER A 168 14.39 -6.86 3.38
N MET A 169 13.12 -6.63 3.10
CA MET A 169 12.16 -7.72 2.93
C MET A 169 12.30 -8.37 1.55
N ASN A 170 13.03 -9.50 1.49
CA ASN A 170 13.18 -10.27 0.25
C ASN A 170 11.97 -11.19 -0.06
N ARG A 171 11.98 -11.84 -1.24
CA ARG A 171 10.90 -12.72 -1.69
C ARG A 171 10.73 -13.96 -0.81
N ALA A 172 11.82 -14.54 -0.31
CA ALA A 172 11.79 -15.73 0.55
C ALA A 172 11.15 -15.40 1.91
N ASN A 173 11.55 -14.29 2.52
CA ASN A 173 11.02 -13.80 3.78
C ASN A 173 9.53 -13.47 3.65
N ARG A 174 9.12 -12.82 2.55
CA ARG A 174 7.70 -12.52 2.30
C ARG A 174 6.85 -13.78 2.18
N SER A 175 7.34 -14.81 1.49
CA SER A 175 6.61 -16.08 1.33
C SER A 175 6.48 -16.80 2.68
N ALA A 176 7.56 -16.85 3.47
CA ALA A 176 7.55 -17.44 4.80
C ALA A 176 6.58 -16.70 5.74
N ILE A 177 6.59 -15.37 5.67
CA ILE A 177 5.68 -14.50 6.39
C ILE A 177 4.24 -14.69 5.88
N SER A 178 3.95 -14.71 4.58
CA SER A 178 2.58 -14.89 4.10
C SER A 178 2.04 -16.29 4.33
N ALA A 179 2.90 -17.31 4.34
CA ALA A 179 2.54 -18.69 4.66
C ALA A 179 2.16 -18.85 6.15
N ARG A 180 2.86 -18.15 7.06
CA ARG A 180 2.54 -18.16 8.50
C ARG A 180 1.46 -17.15 8.91
N LEU A 181 1.40 -15.99 8.27
CA LEU A 181 0.57 -14.85 8.68
C LEU A 181 -0.65 -14.62 7.78
N GLY A 182 -0.84 -15.41 6.72
CA GLY A 182 -2.00 -15.34 5.84
C GLY A 182 -2.37 -13.91 5.39
N LYS A 183 -3.65 -13.56 5.48
CA LYS A 183 -4.18 -12.21 5.19
C LYS A 183 -3.89 -11.18 6.30
N GLN A 184 -3.33 -11.56 7.45
CA GLN A 184 -3.20 -10.68 8.62
C GLN A 184 -2.18 -9.55 8.41
N LEU A 185 -1.13 -9.76 7.62
CA LEU A 185 -0.19 -8.68 7.30
C LEU A 185 -0.73 -7.63 6.35
N ALA A 186 -1.73 -7.95 5.52
CA ALA A 186 -2.31 -6.97 4.60
C ALA A 186 -3.09 -5.86 5.35
N GLY A 187 -3.39 -6.11 6.63
CA GLY A 187 -4.04 -5.24 7.59
C GLY A 187 -3.13 -4.77 8.73
N MET A 188 -1.81 -5.00 8.70
CA MET A 188 -0.86 -4.36 9.63
C MET A 188 -0.82 -2.84 9.38
N ARG A 189 -1.87 -2.17 9.83
CA ARG A 189 -1.83 -0.77 10.23
C ARG A 189 -1.83 -0.85 11.75
N ALA A 190 -0.79 -0.32 12.37
CA ALA A 190 -0.83 -0.08 13.81
C ALA A 190 -2.14 0.62 14.15
N PHE A 191 -2.73 0.25 15.29
CA PHE A 191 -3.80 1.00 15.90
C PHE A 191 -3.30 2.43 16.21
N HIS A 192 -3.39 3.33 15.23
CA HIS A 192 -3.50 4.75 15.51
C HIS A 192 -4.98 5.00 15.68
N ARG A 193 -5.42 5.01 16.94
CA ARG A 193 -6.64 5.67 17.36
C ARG A 193 -6.64 7.04 16.66
N SER A 194 -7.49 7.23 15.66
CA SER A 194 -7.54 8.51 14.98
C SER A 194 -8.13 9.53 15.95
N SER A 195 -7.85 10.78 15.59
CA SER A 195 -8.67 11.96 15.81
C SER A 195 -8.20 12.87 16.92
N SER A 196 -7.96 14.11 16.51
CA SER A 196 -8.51 15.29 17.16
C SER A 196 -9.64 14.96 18.14
N MET A 197 -9.31 14.90 19.43
CA MET A 197 -10.14 15.35 20.55
C MET A 197 -9.31 15.20 21.83
N THR A 198 -8.83 16.35 22.29
CA THR A 198 -8.78 16.79 23.68
C THR A 198 -9.36 15.78 24.70
N CYS A 199 -8.49 15.09 25.43
CA CYS A 199 -8.62 14.78 26.86
C CYS A 199 -7.43 13.92 27.33
N GLY A 200 -6.57 14.51 28.17
CA GLY A 200 -5.82 13.74 29.18
C GLY A 200 -4.49 13.08 28.81
N ALA A 201 -3.66 13.65 27.94
CA ALA A 201 -2.24 13.26 27.85
C ALA A 201 -1.33 14.45 27.53
N ARG A 202 -1.14 15.30 28.54
CA ARG A 202 -0.16 16.39 28.51
C ARG A 202 1.21 15.83 28.85
N ARG A 203 1.93 15.33 27.84
CA ARG A 203 3.41 15.21 27.76
C ARG A 203 3.75 14.56 26.41
N TYR A 204 4.70 15.16 25.68
CA TYR A 204 5.22 14.73 24.36
C TYR A 204 4.42 15.15 23.11
N ALA A 205 4.13 16.45 22.97
CA ALA A 205 3.85 17.05 21.67
C ALA A 205 4.31 18.52 21.65
N THR A 206 5.60 18.74 21.40
CA THR A 206 6.12 19.99 20.85
C THR A 206 6.97 19.63 19.67
N TRP A 207 6.34 19.62 18.50
CA TRP A 207 7.02 19.59 17.21
C TRP A 207 7.50 21.00 16.92
N SER A 208 8.73 21.29 17.31
CA SER A 208 9.42 22.52 16.92
C SER A 208 10.26 22.21 15.70
N VAL A 209 9.89 22.78 14.55
CA VAL A 209 10.79 22.95 13.41
C VAL A 209 11.76 24.07 13.81
N PRO A 210 13.08 23.85 13.92
CA PRO A 210 14.01 24.96 14.08
C PRO A 210 14.09 25.70 12.74
N GLY A 211 13.61 26.95 12.72
CA GLY A 211 13.86 27.87 11.60
C GLY A 211 12.71 28.06 10.61
N SER A 212 11.60 28.67 11.04
CA SER A 212 10.88 29.62 10.18
C SER A 212 10.04 30.55 11.06
N ARG A 213 10.43 31.83 11.08
CA ARG A 213 9.69 32.90 11.76
C ARG A 213 8.40 33.18 10.99
N SER A 214 7.31 33.15 11.75
CA SER A 214 6.15 34.04 11.73
C SER A 214 5.35 34.27 10.43
N MET A 215 4.03 34.20 10.62
CA MET A 215 3.07 35.28 10.34
C MET A 215 1.95 34.85 9.40
N TRP A 216 0.84 34.33 9.96
CA TRP A 216 -0.51 34.64 9.49
C TRP A 216 -1.48 34.55 10.67
N ARG A 217 -1.91 35.73 11.12
CA ARG A 217 -3.06 35.97 12.00
C ARG A 217 -4.27 36.11 11.09
N TRP A 218 -5.39 35.47 11.39
CA TRP A 218 -6.68 35.83 10.81
C TRP A 218 -7.66 36.16 11.93
N ASN A 219 -8.37 37.27 11.74
CA ASN A 219 -9.54 37.73 12.50
C ASN A 219 -10.65 36.68 12.49
#